data_AF-A0A4R4Q0P3-F1
#
_entry.id   AF-A0A4R4Q0P3-F1
#
_cell.length_a   1.000
_cell.length_b   1.000
_cell.length_c   1.000
_cell.angle_alpha   90.00
_cell.angle_beta   90.00
_cell.angle_gamma   90.00
#
_symmetry.space_group_name_H-M   'P 1'
#
loop_
_entity.id
_entity.type
_entity.pdbx_description
1 polymer ?
#
loop_
_entity_poly.entity_id
_entity_poly.type
_entity_poly.pdbx_seq_one_letter_code
_entity_poly.pdbx_strand_id
1 'polypeptide(L)'
;MLFAAGAFTVLWPLERRRGEAWSLVGIAGLLLQTAVFVGVVAARLAMVQQPGAANALWPLQDALLTINGTFLAIALIGLSIAGFRCGLIRRWHELLGFAAATLTLSSAVLTPLVIDRGGVFGLIGLTGWLLWVVWLLAYGAALIKPVRSSAG
;
A
#
# COMPACT_ATOMS: atom_id res chain seq x y z
N MET A 1 9.78 2.36 -3.43
CA MET A 1 9.91 2.26 -4.90
C MET A 1 10.70 1.05 -5.38
N LEU A 2 11.83 0.68 -4.76
CA LEU A 2 12.60 -0.51 -5.16
C LEU A 2 11.76 -1.81 -5.20
N PHE A 3 10.94 -2.04 -4.17
CA PHE A 3 10.00 -3.16 -4.13
C PHE A 3 9.03 -3.18 -5.33
N ALA A 4 8.44 -2.02 -5.66
CA ALA A 4 7.48 -1.89 -6.77
C ALA A 4 8.15 -2.22 -8.11
N ALA A 5 9.37 -1.73 -8.32
CA ALA A 5 10.17 -2.04 -9.50
C ALA A 5 10.49 -3.54 -9.59
N GLY A 6 10.92 -4.16 -8.49
CA GLY A 6 11.19 -5.60 -8.45
C GLY A 6 9.95 -6.46 -8.70
N ALA A 7 8.81 -6.09 -8.13
CA ALA A 7 7.55 -6.76 -8.42
C ALA A 7 7.15 -6.59 -9.90
N PHE A 8 7.29 -5.38 -10.46
CA PHE A 8 6.99 -5.12 -11.87
C PHE A 8 7.84 -5.95 -12.82
N THR A 9 9.17 -6.01 -12.61
CA THR A 9 10.07 -6.73 -13.52
C THR A 9 9.76 -8.22 -13.56
N VAL A 10 9.33 -8.80 -12.44
CA VAL A 10 8.94 -10.22 -12.35
C VAL A 10 7.55 -10.46 -12.97
N LEU A 11 6.58 -9.59 -12.70
CA LEU A 11 5.17 -9.83 -13.05
C LEU A 11 4.83 -9.40 -14.48
N TRP A 12 5.39 -8.29 -14.96
CA TRP A 12 4.99 -7.66 -16.22
C TRP A 12 5.10 -8.58 -17.45
N PRO A 13 6.17 -9.39 -17.63
CA PRO A 13 6.25 -10.30 -18.77
C PRO A 13 5.17 -11.39 -18.73
N LEU A 14 4.78 -11.84 -17.53
CA LEU A 14 3.76 -12.87 -17.33
C LEU A 14 2.36 -12.32 -17.53
N GLU A 15 2.08 -11.12 -17.01
CA GLU A 15 0.79 -10.46 -17.17
C GLU A 15 0.52 -10.04 -18.62
N ARG A 16 1.53 -9.51 -19.33
CA ARG A 16 1.39 -9.15 -20.74
C ARG A 16 0.95 -10.34 -21.61
N ARG A 17 1.48 -11.54 -21.35
CA ARG A 17 1.09 -12.76 -22.08
C ARG A 17 -0.37 -13.16 -21.85
N ARG A 18 -0.99 -12.67 -20.78
CA ARG A 18 -2.38 -12.94 -20.40
C ARG A 18 -3.33 -11.78 -20.70
N GLY A 19 -2.83 -10.66 -21.23
CA GLY A 19 -3.63 -9.44 -21.44
C GLY A 19 -4.03 -8.76 -20.14
N GLU A 20 -3.25 -8.93 -19.07
CA GLU A 20 -3.52 -8.38 -17.74
C GLU A 20 -2.53 -7.26 -17.39
N ALA A 21 -2.88 -6.45 -16.39
CA ALA A 21 -2.07 -5.31 -15.95
C ALA A 21 -2.25 -5.00 -14.44
N TRP A 22 -2.49 -6.02 -13.61
CA TRP A 22 -2.77 -5.82 -12.19
C TRP A 22 -1.53 -5.31 -11.43
N SER A 23 -0.31 -5.65 -11.87
CA SER A 23 0.89 -5.07 -11.28
C SER A 23 0.96 -3.56 -11.47
N LEU A 24 0.47 -3.02 -12.60
CA LEU A 24 0.39 -1.58 -12.83
C LEU A 24 -0.59 -0.89 -11.89
N VAL A 25 -1.74 -1.51 -11.62
CA VAL A 25 -2.70 -1.01 -10.60
C VAL A 25 -2.01 -0.94 -9.24
N GLY A 26 -1.28 -1.99 -8.88
CA GLY A 26 -0.49 -2.06 -7.65
C GLY A 26 0.54 -0.95 -7.53
N ILE A 27 1.31 -0.73 -8.60
CA ILE A 27 2.36 0.29 -8.69
C ILE A 27 1.76 1.70 -8.66
N ALA A 28 0.63 1.93 -9.34
CA ALA A 28 -0.07 3.21 -9.29
C ALA A 28 -0.44 3.57 -7.85
N GLY A 29 -0.96 2.60 -7.07
CA GLY A 29 -1.22 2.78 -5.65
C GLY A 29 0.05 3.18 -4.87
N LEU A 30 1.18 2.51 -5.11
CA LEU A 30 2.46 2.84 -4.45
C LEU A 30 3.01 4.22 -4.84
N LEU A 31 2.84 4.62 -6.10
CA LEU A 31 3.24 5.95 -6.60
C LEU A 31 2.41 7.05 -5.92
N LEU A 32 1.10 6.84 -5.80
CA LEU A 32 0.20 7.78 -5.11
C LEU A 32 0.56 7.91 -3.62
N GLN A 33 0.91 6.80 -2.94
CA GLN A 33 1.42 6.88 -1.56
C GLN A 33 2.70 7.73 -1.47
N THR A 34 3.61 7.59 -2.44
CA THR A 34 4.83 8.39 -2.45
C THR A 34 4.52 9.88 -2.65
N ALA A 35 3.58 10.21 -3.54
CA ALA A 35 3.11 11.58 -3.71
C ALA A 35 2.51 12.14 -2.40
N VAL A 36 1.73 11.33 -1.67
CA VAL A 36 1.19 11.69 -0.35
C VAL A 36 2.32 11.99 0.64
N PHE A 37 3.31 11.12 0.78
CA PHE A 37 4.43 11.35 1.70
C PHE A 37 5.23 12.60 1.36
N VAL A 38 5.45 12.86 0.07
CA VAL A 38 6.08 14.11 -0.39
C VAL A 38 5.25 15.32 0.05
N GLY A 39 3.92 15.28 -0.14
CA GLY A 39 3.02 16.34 0.29
C GLY A 39 3.04 16.57 1.81
N VAL A 40 3.02 15.49 2.61
CA VAL A 40 3.11 15.57 4.08
C VAL A 40 4.44 16.19 4.52
N VAL A 41 5.56 15.79 3.93
CA VAL A 41 6.88 16.38 4.23
C VAL A 41 6.93 17.85 3.84
N ALA A 42 6.37 18.22 2.68
CA ALA A 42 6.30 19.60 2.25
C ALA A 42 5.46 20.47 3.21
N ALA A 43 4.29 19.97 3.66
CA ALA A 43 3.46 20.64 4.64
C ALA A 43 4.20 20.84 5.98
N ARG A 44 4.92 19.82 6.45
CA ARG A 44 5.74 19.91 7.67
C ARG A 44 6.85 20.94 7.55
N LEU A 45 7.56 20.94 6.42
CA LEU A 45 8.60 21.93 6.17
C LEU A 45 8.02 23.36 6.14
N ALA A 46 6.88 23.56 5.47
CA ALA A 46 6.22 24.85 5.42
C ALA A 46 5.77 25.34 6.81
N MET A 47 5.25 24.45 7.68
CA MET A 47 4.89 24.80 9.07
C MET A 47 6.10 25.23 9.91
N VAL A 48 7.27 24.61 9.70
CA VAL A 48 8.52 25.01 10.38
C VAL A 48 8.96 26.40 9.94
N GLN A 49 8.85 26.71 8.64
CA GLN A 49 9.24 28.00 8.09
C GLN A 49 8.23 29.12 8.40
N GLN A 50 6.95 28.79 8.51
CA GLN A 50 5.86 29.73 8.78
C GLN A 50 4.90 29.15 9.84
N PRO A 51 5.22 29.32 11.14
CA PRO A 51 4.40 28.76 12.22
C PRO A 51 2.93 29.18 12.17
N GLY A 52 2.62 30.38 11.65
CA GLY A 52 1.25 30.87 11.48
C GLY A 52 0.40 30.06 10.48
N ALA A 53 1.01 29.24 9.61
CA ALA A 53 0.31 28.38 8.66
C ALA A 53 -0.14 27.04 9.27
N ALA A 54 0.23 26.73 10.53
CA ALA A 54 -0.04 25.45 11.17
C ALA A 54 -1.53 25.09 11.19
N ASN A 55 -2.41 26.07 11.44
CA ASN A 55 -3.86 25.84 11.50
C ASN A 55 -4.47 25.32 10.20
N ALA A 56 -3.86 25.64 9.05
CA ALA A 56 -4.33 25.19 7.73
C ALA A 56 -3.58 23.93 7.25
N LEU A 57 -2.26 23.87 7.50
CA LEU A 57 -1.41 22.79 7.00
C LEU A 57 -1.51 21.52 7.85
N TRP A 58 -1.85 21.64 9.14
CA TRP A 58 -2.01 20.47 10.01
C TRP A 58 -3.20 19.58 9.60
N PRO A 59 -4.43 20.10 9.40
CA PRO A 59 -5.54 19.29 8.91
C PRO A 59 -5.27 18.71 7.51
N LEU A 60 -4.56 19.45 6.66
CA LEU A 60 -4.21 18.98 5.32
C LEU A 60 -3.28 17.76 5.36
N GLN A 61 -2.21 17.78 6.17
CA GLN A 61 -1.33 16.60 6.30
C GLN A 61 -2.08 15.40 6.90
N ASP A 62 -3.03 15.62 7.81
CA ASP A 62 -3.81 14.55 8.43
C ASP A 62 -4.78 13.92 7.41
N ALA A 63 -5.41 14.75 6.57
CA ALA A 63 -6.23 14.29 5.46
C ALA A 63 -5.40 13.51 4.43
N LEU A 64 -4.20 13.99 4.08
CA LEU A 64 -3.28 13.29 3.18
C LEU A 64 -2.88 11.92 3.74
N LEU A 65 -2.49 11.85 5.02
CA LEU A 65 -2.18 10.60 5.71
C LEU A 65 -3.36 9.63 5.75
N THR A 66 -4.58 10.15 5.91
CA THR A 66 -5.81 9.35 5.89
C THR A 66 -6.05 8.72 4.52
N ILE A 67 -6.01 9.53 3.45
CA ILE A 67 -6.26 9.06 2.08
C ILE A 67 -5.17 8.07 1.62
N ASN A 68 -3.98 8.12 2.24
CA ASN A 68 -2.93 7.14 2.01
C ASN A 68 -3.41 5.68 2.19
N GLY A 69 -4.32 5.42 3.13
CA GLY A 69 -4.90 4.10 3.35
C GLY A 69 -5.66 3.56 2.13
N THR A 70 -6.29 4.44 1.35
CA THR A 70 -6.95 4.10 0.08
C THR A 70 -5.92 3.70 -0.98
N PHE A 71 -4.83 4.46 -1.11
CA PHE A 71 -3.77 4.13 -2.07
C PHE A 71 -3.02 2.85 -1.70
N LEU A 72 -2.91 2.57 -0.40
CA LEU A 72 -2.40 1.30 0.10
C LEU A 72 -3.32 0.13 -0.23
N ALA A 73 -4.64 0.31 -0.11
CA ALA A 73 -5.60 -0.71 -0.52
C ALA A 73 -5.51 -1.03 -2.02
N ILE A 74 -5.38 0.00 -2.87
CA ILE A 74 -5.16 -0.18 -4.32
C ILE A 74 -3.87 -0.98 -4.58
N ALA A 75 -2.78 -0.61 -3.90
CA ALA A 75 -1.50 -1.29 -4.02
C ALA A 75 -1.59 -2.79 -3.66
N LEU A 76 -2.21 -3.08 -2.51
CA LEU A 76 -2.42 -4.43 -2.00
C LEU A 76 -3.28 -5.27 -2.93
N ILE A 77 -4.39 -4.73 -3.43
CA ILE A 77 -5.29 -5.44 -4.35
C ILE A 77 -4.55 -5.78 -5.65
N GLY A 78 -3.94 -4.79 -6.29
CA GLY A 78 -3.27 -4.98 -7.58
C GLY A 78 -2.12 -6.00 -7.48
N LEU A 79 -1.23 -5.86 -6.49
CA LEU A 79 -0.09 -6.75 -6.34
C LEU A 79 -0.46 -8.15 -5.83
N SER A 80 -1.54 -8.28 -5.04
CA SER A 80 -2.03 -9.59 -4.59
C SER A 80 -2.62 -10.38 -5.75
N ILE A 81 -3.47 -9.74 -6.58
CA ILE A 81 -4.04 -10.38 -7.77
C ILE A 81 -2.91 -10.75 -8.74
N ALA A 82 -2.04 -9.81 -9.08
CA ALA A 82 -0.93 -10.05 -10.00
C ALA A 82 -0.03 -11.19 -9.49
N GLY A 83 0.38 -11.11 -8.22
CA GLY A 83 1.26 -12.11 -7.62
C GLY A 83 0.64 -13.50 -7.60
N PHE A 84 -0.64 -13.62 -7.25
CA PHE A 84 -1.32 -14.92 -7.20
C PHE A 84 -1.51 -15.50 -8.60
N ARG A 85 -2.03 -14.69 -9.55
CA ARG A 85 -2.28 -15.15 -10.92
C ARG A 85 -0.98 -15.53 -11.63
N CYS A 86 0.10 -14.80 -11.40
CA CYS A 86 1.42 -15.12 -11.95
C CYS A 86 2.16 -16.25 -11.19
N GLY A 87 1.59 -16.79 -10.11
CA GLY A 87 2.18 -17.90 -9.34
C GLY A 87 3.35 -17.48 -8.44
N LEU A 88 3.57 -16.18 -8.23
CA LEU A 88 4.61 -15.65 -7.35
C LEU A 88 4.26 -15.86 -5.87
N ILE A 89 2.99 -15.70 -5.50
CA ILE A 89 2.50 -15.86 -4.13
C ILE A 89 1.40 -16.93 -4.04
N ARG A 90 1.19 -17.45 -2.83
CA ARG A 90 0.15 -18.46 -2.52
C ARG A 90 -1.16 -17.77 -2.15
N ARG A 91 -2.28 -18.51 -2.26
CA ARG A 91 -3.64 -17.98 -1.96
C ARG A 91 -3.80 -17.38 -0.55
N TRP A 92 -3.13 -17.92 0.47
CA TRP A 92 -3.18 -17.34 1.82
C TRP A 92 -2.63 -15.90 1.85
N HIS A 93 -1.60 -15.63 1.04
CA HIS A 93 -0.94 -14.34 0.98
C HIS A 93 -1.78 -13.32 0.22
N GLU A 94 -2.46 -13.76 -0.84
CA GLU A 94 -3.47 -12.95 -1.53
C GLU A 94 -4.61 -12.55 -0.59
N LEU A 95 -5.17 -13.52 0.15
CA LEU A 95 -6.22 -13.26 1.14
C LEU A 95 -5.76 -12.32 2.26
N LEU A 96 -4.51 -12.45 2.72
CA LEU A 96 -3.91 -11.51 3.66
C LEU A 96 -3.86 -10.09 3.08
N GLY A 97 -3.50 -9.96 1.81
CA GLY A 97 -3.46 -8.69 1.11
C GLY A 97 -4.84 -8.05 0.98
N PHE A 98 -5.87 -8.83 0.64
CA PHE A 98 -7.25 -8.35 0.62
C PHE A 98 -7.76 -7.97 2.01
N ALA A 99 -7.48 -8.76 3.04
CA ALA A 99 -7.85 -8.42 4.41
C ALA A 99 -7.21 -7.09 4.85
N ALA A 100 -5.91 -6.93 4.60
CA ALA A 100 -5.20 -5.68 4.85
C ALA A 100 -5.82 -4.52 4.06
N ALA A 101 -6.11 -4.70 2.77
CA ALA A 101 -6.69 -3.68 1.90
C ALA A 101 -8.09 -3.24 2.37
N THR A 102 -8.94 -4.20 2.74
CA THR A 102 -10.27 -3.92 3.28
C THR A 102 -10.16 -3.13 4.57
N LEU A 103 -9.31 -3.54 5.51
CA LEU A 103 -9.17 -2.84 6.79
C LEU A 103 -8.62 -1.42 6.62
N THR A 104 -7.60 -1.22 5.77
CA THR A 104 -7.04 0.12 5.54
C THR A 104 -8.02 1.02 4.81
N LEU A 105 -8.78 0.50 3.84
CA LEU A 105 -9.82 1.25 3.15
C LEU A 105 -10.99 1.58 4.07
N SER A 106 -11.46 0.62 4.87
CA SER A 106 -12.50 0.85 5.87
C SER A 106 -12.07 1.89 6.88
N SER A 107 -10.81 1.84 7.35
CA SER A 107 -10.27 2.87 8.24
C SER A 107 -10.29 4.25 7.58
N ALA A 108 -9.92 4.36 6.30
CA ALA A 108 -9.95 5.63 5.57
C ALA A 108 -11.37 6.18 5.40
N VAL A 109 -12.34 5.34 5.06
CA VAL A 109 -13.76 5.72 4.89
C VAL A 109 -14.39 6.11 6.23
N LEU A 110 -14.05 5.39 7.30
CA LEU A 110 -14.61 5.62 8.65
C LEU A 110 -13.89 6.74 9.42
N THR A 111 -12.94 7.45 8.82
CA THR A 111 -12.16 8.50 9.47
C THR A 111 -13.00 9.56 10.20
N PRO A 112 -14.13 10.07 9.66
CA PRO A 112 -14.98 11.00 10.40
C PRO A 112 -15.46 10.42 11.74
N LEU A 113 -15.85 9.14 11.74
CA LEU A 113 -16.28 8.43 12.94
C LEU A 113 -15.12 8.12 13.90
N VAL A 114 -13.92 7.90 13.37
CA VAL A 114 -12.69 7.73 14.18
C VAL A 114 -12.36 9.02 14.93
N ILE A 115 -12.45 10.17 14.25
CA ILE A 115 -12.19 11.49 14.86
C ILE A 115 -13.23 11.80 15.93
N ASP A 116 -14.51 11.56 15.64
CA ASP A 116 -15.60 11.92 16.55
C ASP A 116 -15.72 10.99 17.77
N ARG A 117 -15.47 9.68 17.60
CA ARG A 117 -15.76 8.67 18.64
C ARG A 117 -14.52 7.98 19.22
N GLY A 118 -13.36 8.09 18.58
CA GLY A 118 -12.13 7.43 19.00
C GLY A 118 -12.27 5.90 19.17
N GLY A 119 -11.30 5.31 19.88
CA GLY A 119 -11.41 3.92 20.36
C GLY A 119 -11.28 2.83 19.27
N VAL A 120 -12.22 1.89 19.26
CA VAL A 120 -12.17 0.64 18.47
C VAL A 120 -11.98 0.88 16.97
N PHE A 121 -12.48 1.99 16.43
CA PHE A 121 -12.32 2.31 15.01
C PHE A 121 -10.86 2.60 14.63
N GLY A 122 -10.04 3.10 15.55
CA GLY A 122 -8.59 3.26 15.33
C GLY A 122 -7.84 1.92 15.24
N LEU A 123 -8.35 0.87 15.90
CA LEU A 123 -7.77 -0.47 15.84
C LEU A 123 -7.94 -1.11 14.45
N ILE A 124 -8.96 -0.72 13.69
CA ILE A 124 -9.18 -1.19 12.31
C ILE A 124 -8.00 -0.81 11.43
N GLY A 125 -7.63 0.49 11.45
CA GLY A 125 -6.48 1.00 10.70
C GLY A 125 -5.16 0.36 11.15
N LEU A 126 -4.94 0.26 12.47
CA LEU A 126 -3.74 -0.37 13.02
C LEU A 126 -3.62 -1.85 12.60
N THR A 127 -4.71 -2.59 12.66
CA THR A 127 -4.74 -4.01 12.28
C THR A 127 -4.44 -4.15 10.79
N GLY A 128 -5.09 -3.34 9.94
CA GLY A 128 -4.82 -3.33 8.50
C GLY A 128 -3.35 -3.02 8.19
N TRP A 129 -2.76 -2.06 8.90
CA TRP A 129 -1.34 -1.72 8.78
C TRP A 129 -0.41 -2.89 9.17
N LEU A 130 -0.69 -3.58 10.28
CA LEU A 130 0.10 -4.73 10.72
C LEU A 130 0.00 -5.90 9.72
N LEU A 131 -1.19 -6.19 9.19
CA LEU A 131 -1.36 -7.21 8.16
C LEU A 131 -0.60 -6.84 6.88
N TRP A 132 -0.61 -5.56 6.50
CA TRP A 132 0.19 -5.06 5.38
C TRP A 132 1.69 -5.28 5.60
N VAL A 133 2.23 -5.06 6.81
CA VAL A 133 3.64 -5.33 7.11
C VAL A 133 3.97 -6.82 6.90
N VAL A 134 3.13 -7.72 7.43
CA VAL A 134 3.31 -9.18 7.24
C VAL A 134 3.25 -9.55 5.76
N TRP A 135 2.30 -8.96 5.03
CA TRP A 135 2.17 -9.13 3.59
C TRP A 135 3.44 -8.67 2.87
N LEU A 136 3.94 -7.47 3.17
CA LEU A 136 5.12 -6.92 2.51
C LEU A 136 6.35 -7.81 2.70
N LEU A 137 6.58 -8.29 3.93
CA LEU A 137 7.71 -9.16 4.24
C LEU A 137 7.64 -10.49 3.48
N ALA A 138 6.48 -11.14 3.48
CA ALA A 138 6.33 -12.41 2.77
C ALA A 138 6.35 -12.24 1.24
N TYR A 139 5.88 -11.11 0.70
CA TYR A 139 5.98 -10.81 -0.73
C TYR A 139 7.44 -10.54 -1.13
N GLY A 140 8.15 -9.74 -0.33
CA GLY A 140 9.58 -9.48 -0.51
C GLY A 140 10.39 -10.78 -0.49
N ALA A 141 10.10 -11.69 0.45
CA ALA A 141 10.73 -13.00 0.49
C ALA A 141 10.44 -13.84 -0.76
N ALA A 142 9.23 -13.76 -1.33
CA ALA A 142 8.89 -14.44 -2.58
C ALA A 142 9.68 -13.89 -3.78
N LEU A 143 9.92 -12.58 -3.83
CA LEU A 143 10.72 -11.94 -4.89
C LEU A 143 12.21 -12.29 -4.83
N ILE A 144 12.75 -12.57 -3.63
CA ILE A 144 14.19 -12.84 -3.43
C ILE A 144 14.52 -14.33 -3.62
N LYS A 145 13.52 -15.23 -3.63
CA LYS A 145 13.77 -16.67 -3.74
C LYS A 145 14.57 -16.98 -5.03
N PRO A 146 15.74 -17.62 -4.92
CA PRO A 146 16.52 -18.01 -6.09
C PRO A 146 15.69 -18.95 -6.95
N VAL A 147 15.64 -18.68 -8.26
CA VAL A 147 15.25 -19.69 -9.24
C VAL A 147 16.23 -20.84 -9.04
N ARG A 148 15.73 -22.03 -8.66
CA ARG A 148 16.54 -23.24 -8.75
C ARG A 148 16.90 -23.40 -10.22
N SER A 149 18.13 -23.06 -10.57
CA SER A 149 18.71 -23.45 -11.85
C SER A 149 18.78 -24.98 -11.83
N SER A 150 17.83 -25.64 -12.49
CA SER A 150 17.96 -27.05 -12.84
C SER A 150 19.06 -27.14 -13.90
N ALA A 151 20.31 -27.20 -13.44
CA ALA A 151 21.41 -27.77 -14.19
C ALA A 151 21.38 -29.28 -13.95
N GLY A 152 21.23 -30.05 -15.03
CA GLY A 152 21.21 -31.52 -15.03
C GLY A 152 20.10 -32.05 -15.92
#